data_AF-A0A495Z1A2-F1
#
_entry.id   AF-A0A495Z1A2-F1
#
_cell.length_a   1.000
_cell.length_b   1.000
_cell.length_c   1.000
_cell.angle_alpha   90.00
_cell.angle_beta   90.00
_cell.angle_gamma   90.00
#
_symmetry.space_group_name_H-M   'P 1'
#
loop_
_entity.id
_entity.type
_entity.pdbx_description
1 polymer ?
#
loop_
_entity_poly.entity_id
_entity_poly.type
_entity_poly.pdbx_seq_one_letter_code
_entity_poly.pdbx_strand_id
1 'polypeptide(L)'
;MSIFYRGAGIDTYWHLHNPTDIGFTARTPEVPPTTDRLMQHISRGTNNSPFISLTLSYAVARDYALLSSLEIPTPIKPAYVYEIEFQDPLPFGLEVLDPVKEVAQTLPSPPIIGPAYQHDGSQEFLLGVINPRNMGHFLERHSQQPPSSEGTPRPPNLTLELETLVRSLRDAEILAYGTIPATCVVNCFDVYVDMHSSQ
;
A
#
# COMPACT_ATOMS: atom_id res chain seq x y z
N MET A 1 -18.33 13.27 -2.44
CA MET A 1 -18.14 12.36 -1.30
C MET A 1 -17.33 11.18 -1.80
N SER A 2 -16.20 10.91 -1.16
CA SER A 2 -15.31 9.81 -1.54
C SER A 2 -15.16 8.85 -0.37
N ILE A 3 -15.28 7.56 -0.64
CA ILE A 3 -15.20 6.49 0.36
C ILE A 3 -13.85 5.80 0.24
N PHE A 4 -13.22 5.61 1.39
CA PHE A 4 -11.96 4.90 1.55
C PHE A 4 -12.10 3.84 2.64
N TYR A 5 -11.18 2.89 2.65
CA TYR A 5 -11.15 1.79 3.59
C TYR A 5 -9.78 1.68 4.25
N ARG A 6 -9.77 1.22 5.50
CA ARG A 6 -8.54 0.86 6.21
C ARG A 6 -8.75 -0.39 7.05
N GLY A 7 -7.89 -1.38 6.84
CA GLY A 7 -7.84 -2.59 7.66
C GLY A 7 -7.07 -2.38 8.97
N ALA A 8 -7.53 -2.99 10.04
CA ALA A 8 -6.83 -3.09 11.31
C ALA A 8 -6.84 -4.54 11.79
N GLY A 9 -5.66 -5.17 11.75
CA GLY A 9 -5.49 -6.53 12.24
C GLY A 9 -5.55 -6.61 13.76
N ILE A 10 -5.87 -7.80 14.27
CA ILE A 10 -5.95 -8.05 15.72
C ILE A 10 -4.65 -7.67 16.42
N ASP A 11 -4.81 -6.99 17.56
CA ASP A 11 -3.75 -6.52 18.45
C ASP A 11 -2.77 -5.53 17.77
N THR A 12 -3.14 -5.00 16.60
CA THR A 12 -2.47 -3.84 15.99
C THR A 12 -2.97 -2.53 16.62
N TYR A 13 -2.25 -1.43 16.39
CA TYR A 13 -2.56 -0.15 17.02
C TYR A 13 -4.02 0.30 16.85
N TRP A 14 -4.55 0.24 15.62
CA TRP A 14 -5.93 0.66 15.33
C TRP A 14 -7.01 -0.38 15.65
N HIS A 15 -6.60 -1.59 16.01
CA HIS A 15 -7.51 -2.57 16.61
C HIS A 15 -7.66 -2.30 18.10
N LEU A 16 -6.57 -1.91 18.77
CA LEU A 16 -6.57 -1.56 20.20
C LEU A 16 -7.08 -0.14 20.48
N HIS A 17 -6.97 0.78 19.53
CA HIS A 17 -7.41 2.17 19.65
C HIS A 17 -8.46 2.46 18.58
N ASN A 18 -9.72 2.52 19.00
CA ASN A 18 -10.85 2.62 18.10
C ASN A 18 -10.90 3.99 17.38
N PRO A 19 -10.67 4.03 16.06
CA PRO A 19 -10.70 5.26 15.28
C PRO A 19 -12.09 5.91 15.20
N THR A 20 -13.18 5.20 15.49
CA THR A 20 -14.51 5.82 15.58
C THR A 20 -14.59 6.81 16.74
N ASP A 21 -13.69 6.71 17.72
CA ASP A 21 -13.67 7.56 18.92
C ASP A 21 -12.60 8.66 18.80
N ILE A 22 -11.43 8.33 18.23
CA ILE A 22 -10.25 9.21 18.23
C ILE A 22 -9.79 9.66 16.84
N GLY A 23 -10.36 9.11 15.76
CA GLY A 23 -9.89 9.31 14.40
C GLY A 23 -8.60 8.55 14.08
N PHE A 24 -7.99 8.87 12.94
CA PHE A 24 -6.68 8.35 12.57
C PHE A 24 -5.63 9.47 12.54
N THR A 25 -4.45 9.17 13.09
CA THR A 25 -3.27 10.03 13.02
C THR A 25 -2.10 9.17 12.57
N ALA A 26 -1.21 9.70 11.73
CA ALA A 26 0.02 8.98 11.38
C ALA A 26 0.85 8.66 12.64
N ARG A 27 1.79 7.71 12.54
CA ARG A 27 2.63 7.34 13.70
C ARG A 27 3.61 8.46 14.06
N THR A 28 4.12 9.18 13.05
CA THR A 28 5.06 10.29 13.20
C THR A 28 4.59 11.50 12.39
N PRO A 29 3.48 12.13 12.81
CA PRO A 29 2.83 13.22 12.06
C PRO A 29 3.68 14.49 11.96
N GLU A 30 4.66 14.67 12.85
CA GLU A 30 5.59 15.80 12.86
C GLU A 30 6.67 15.73 11.78
N VAL A 31 6.82 14.57 11.13
CA VAL A 31 7.85 14.36 10.11
C VAL A 31 7.42 15.02 8.79
N PRO A 32 8.30 15.75 8.08
CA PRO A 32 7.92 16.38 6.81
C PRO A 32 7.45 15.37 5.73
N PRO A 33 6.38 15.65 4.98
CA PRO A 33 5.88 14.78 3.92
C PRO A 33 6.69 14.96 2.63
N THR A 34 7.73 14.14 2.43
CA THR A 34 8.52 14.15 1.18
C THR A 34 8.13 12.98 0.28
N THR A 35 8.30 13.13 -1.05
CA THR A 35 8.02 12.04 -2.00
C THR A 35 8.86 10.80 -1.71
N ASP A 36 10.12 10.96 -1.33
CA ASP A 36 10.96 9.83 -0.90
C ASP A 36 10.36 9.07 0.28
N ARG A 37 9.81 9.78 1.27
CA ARG A 37 9.14 9.14 2.41
C ARG A 37 7.84 8.46 2.01
N LEU A 38 7.07 9.05 1.11
CA LEU A 38 5.88 8.44 0.53
C LEU A 38 6.23 7.12 -0.16
N MET A 39 7.27 7.15 -1.01
CA MET A 39 7.74 5.96 -1.71
C MET A 39 8.24 4.90 -0.73
N GLN A 40 9.01 5.26 0.29
CA GLN A 40 9.47 4.34 1.33
C GLN A 40 8.31 3.77 2.16
N HIS A 41 7.30 4.59 2.48
CA HIS A 41 6.10 4.15 3.20
C HIS A 41 5.38 3.02 2.46
N ILE A 42 5.16 3.19 1.15
CA ILE A 42 4.43 2.21 0.32
C ILE A 42 5.30 1.00 -0.03
N SER A 43 6.50 1.23 -0.55
CA SER A 43 7.39 0.16 -1.03
C SER A 43 7.92 -0.72 0.10
N ARG A 44 8.30 -0.13 1.24
CA ARG A 44 8.90 -0.85 2.37
C ARG A 44 7.94 -1.10 3.53
N GLY A 45 6.71 -0.58 3.47
CA GLY A 45 5.75 -0.71 4.56
C GLY A 45 6.23 -0.01 5.84
N THR A 46 6.97 1.09 5.72
CA THR A 46 7.48 1.77 6.92
C THR A 46 6.35 2.46 7.67
N ASN A 47 6.22 2.14 8.96
CA ASN A 47 5.28 2.82 9.83
C ASN A 47 5.82 4.17 10.35
N ASN A 48 7.07 4.52 10.05
CA ASN A 48 7.67 5.80 10.44
C ASN A 48 7.52 6.82 9.30
N SER A 49 6.28 7.20 9.05
CA SER A 49 5.94 8.21 8.06
C SER A 49 4.82 9.12 8.60
N PRO A 50 4.66 10.32 8.01
CA PRO A 50 3.53 11.20 8.32
C PRO A 50 2.25 10.81 7.57
N PHE A 51 2.20 9.64 6.93
CA PHE A 51 1.10 9.23 6.07
C PHE A 51 0.23 8.15 6.72
N ILE A 52 -1.06 8.19 6.42
CA ILE A 52 -2.03 7.16 6.78
C ILE A 52 -2.44 6.45 5.49
N SER A 53 -2.08 5.16 5.37
CA SER A 53 -2.55 4.29 4.29
C SER A 53 -4.06 4.11 4.31
N LEU A 54 -4.68 4.40 3.18
CA LEU A 54 -6.08 4.14 2.86
C LEU A 54 -6.12 3.37 1.54
N THR A 55 -7.23 2.69 1.27
CA THR A 55 -7.46 2.05 -0.03
C THR A 55 -8.87 2.34 -0.51
N LEU A 56 -9.05 2.42 -1.82
CA LEU A 56 -10.38 2.47 -2.44
C LEU A 56 -11.06 1.10 -2.49
N SER A 57 -10.35 0.03 -2.13
CA SER A 57 -10.84 -1.35 -2.22
C SER A 57 -11.09 -1.96 -0.84
N TYR A 58 -12.37 -2.24 -0.55
CA TYR A 58 -12.75 -2.98 0.65
C TYR A 58 -12.03 -4.34 0.75
N ALA A 59 -11.88 -5.06 -0.38
CA ALA A 59 -11.21 -6.35 -0.41
C ALA A 59 -9.76 -6.25 0.03
N VAL A 60 -9.03 -5.22 -0.43
CA VAL A 60 -7.65 -4.97 -0.01
C VAL A 60 -7.58 -4.62 1.48
N ALA A 61 -8.47 -3.74 1.97
CA ALA A 61 -8.51 -3.40 3.40
C ALA A 61 -8.79 -4.64 4.27
N ARG A 62 -9.70 -5.51 3.83
CA ARG A 62 -10.00 -6.78 4.50
C ARG A 62 -8.78 -7.70 4.50
N ASP A 63 -8.12 -7.86 3.36
CA ASP A 63 -6.91 -8.69 3.27
C ASP A 63 -5.81 -8.16 4.19
N TYR A 64 -5.60 -6.85 4.26
CA TYR A 64 -4.69 -6.25 5.24
C TYR A 64 -5.10 -6.54 6.68
N ALA A 65 -6.37 -6.38 7.03
CA ALA A 65 -6.86 -6.68 8.37
C ALA A 65 -6.57 -8.14 8.75
N LEU A 66 -6.86 -9.09 7.86
CA LEU A 66 -6.63 -10.51 8.11
C LEU A 66 -5.13 -10.87 8.15
N LEU A 67 -4.34 -10.38 7.20
CA LEU A 67 -2.92 -10.74 7.05
C LEU A 67 -1.99 -10.04 8.04
N SER A 68 -2.36 -8.86 8.54
CA SER A 68 -1.57 -8.12 9.55
C SER A 68 -1.94 -8.46 10.99
N SER A 69 -2.97 -9.31 11.18
CA SER A 69 -3.37 -9.75 12.52
C SER A 69 -2.29 -10.60 13.18
N LEU A 70 -2.05 -10.38 14.47
CA LEU A 70 -1.10 -11.18 15.26
C LEU A 70 -1.66 -12.57 15.62
N GLU A 71 -2.97 -12.74 15.49
CA GLU A 71 -3.70 -13.99 15.70
C GLU A 71 -4.72 -14.18 14.58
N ILE A 72 -5.23 -15.41 14.39
CA ILE A 72 -6.26 -15.68 13.37
C ILE A 72 -7.58 -15.04 13.83
N PRO A 73 -8.16 -14.12 13.05
CA PRO A 73 -9.42 -13.49 13.44
C PRO A 73 -10.60 -14.47 13.45
N THR A 74 -11.45 -14.32 14.46
CA THR A 74 -12.64 -15.17 14.70
C THR A 74 -13.88 -14.31 14.96
N PRO A 75 -15.10 -14.87 14.91
CA PRO A 75 -16.32 -14.10 15.21
C PRO A 75 -16.34 -13.47 16.62
N ILE A 76 -15.62 -14.02 17.59
CA ILE A 76 -15.56 -13.49 18.97
C ILE A 76 -14.38 -12.54 19.22
N LYS A 77 -13.38 -12.57 18.34
CA LYS A 77 -12.23 -11.67 18.33
C LYS A 77 -11.96 -11.31 16.86
N PRO A 78 -12.78 -10.43 16.25
CA PRO A 78 -12.62 -10.06 14.86
C PRO A 78 -11.46 -9.07 14.68
N ALA A 79 -10.93 -9.01 13.47
CA ALA A 79 -10.20 -7.85 12.98
C ALA A 79 -11.21 -6.84 12.42
N TYR A 80 -10.77 -5.62 12.07
CA TYR A 80 -11.70 -4.57 11.63
C TYR A 80 -11.35 -4.02 10.26
N VAL A 81 -12.38 -3.64 9.51
CA VAL A 81 -12.28 -2.73 8.36
C VAL A 81 -13.10 -1.49 8.66
N TYR A 82 -12.43 -0.34 8.63
CA TYR A 82 -13.07 0.96 8.80
C TYR A 82 -13.41 1.55 7.45
N GLU A 83 -14.65 2.03 7.29
CA GLU A 83 -15.08 2.85 6.16
C GLU A 83 -14.96 4.32 6.54
N ILE A 84 -14.28 5.07 5.68
CA ILE A 84 -13.89 6.45 5.91
C ILE A 84 -14.45 7.29 4.78
N GLU A 85 -15.30 8.26 5.12
CA GLU A 85 -15.94 9.15 4.18
C GLU A 85 -15.38 10.57 4.31
N PHE A 86 -14.91 11.10 3.17
CA PHE A 86 -14.48 12.50 3.07
C PHE A 86 -15.52 13.35 2.34
N GLN A 87 -15.88 14.45 2.99
CA GLN A 87 -16.70 15.52 2.43
C GLN A 87 -15.85 16.48 1.58
N ASP A 88 -16.52 17.26 0.73
CA ASP A 88 -15.93 18.40 0.03
C ASP A 88 -16.53 19.68 0.61
N PRO A 89 -15.72 20.58 1.21
CA PRO A 89 -14.26 20.53 1.34
C PRO A 89 -13.75 19.48 2.34
N LEU A 90 -12.51 19.04 2.14
CA LEU A 90 -11.80 18.18 3.10
C LEU A 90 -11.70 18.86 4.47
N PRO A 91 -11.67 18.07 5.58
CA PRO A 91 -11.33 18.58 6.90
C PRO A 91 -10.06 19.44 6.91
N PHE A 92 -10.05 20.45 7.78
CA PHE A 92 -8.92 21.38 7.86
C PHE A 92 -7.61 20.64 8.17
N GLY A 93 -6.59 20.89 7.36
CA GLY A 93 -5.26 20.28 7.50
C GLY A 93 -5.17 18.82 7.02
N LEU A 94 -6.22 18.29 6.39
CA LEU A 94 -6.20 16.98 5.75
C LEU A 94 -5.96 17.11 4.24
N GLU A 95 -4.97 16.39 3.75
CA GLU A 95 -4.67 16.25 2.32
C GLU A 95 -4.78 14.79 1.91
N VAL A 96 -5.27 14.55 0.69
CA VAL A 96 -5.38 13.22 0.09
C VAL A 96 -4.45 13.15 -1.11
N LEU A 97 -3.50 12.24 -1.05
CA LEU A 97 -2.45 12.06 -2.04
C LEU A 97 -2.68 10.76 -2.81
N ASP A 98 -2.56 10.85 -4.13
CA ASP A 98 -2.54 9.70 -5.04
C ASP A 98 -1.07 9.34 -5.30
N PRO A 99 -0.55 8.25 -4.73
CA PRO A 99 0.87 7.92 -4.84
C PRO A 99 1.35 7.77 -6.28
N VAL A 100 0.50 7.32 -7.19
CA VAL A 100 0.84 7.17 -8.60
C VAL A 100 1.10 8.55 -9.21
N LYS A 101 0.23 9.53 -8.91
CA LYS A 101 0.41 10.91 -9.37
C LYS A 101 1.63 11.57 -8.71
N GLU A 102 1.81 11.39 -7.41
CA GLU A 102 2.95 11.96 -6.68
C GLU A 102 4.29 11.46 -7.23
N VAL A 103 4.43 10.15 -7.44
CA VAL A 103 5.64 9.58 -8.04
C VAL A 103 5.81 10.07 -9.48
N ALA A 104 4.76 10.01 -10.30
CA ALA A 104 4.83 10.42 -11.71
C ALA A 104 5.28 11.88 -11.90
N GLN A 105 4.89 12.79 -11.02
CA GLN A 105 5.32 14.20 -11.06
C GLN A 105 6.80 14.40 -10.75
N THR A 106 7.41 13.49 -9.98
CA THR A 106 8.83 13.57 -9.60
C THR A 106 9.76 12.88 -10.59
N LEU A 107 9.23 12.06 -11.51
CA LEU A 107 10.04 11.41 -12.51
C LEU A 107 10.60 12.45 -13.49
N PRO A 108 11.91 12.41 -13.79
CA PRO A 108 12.47 13.28 -14.82
C PRO A 108 11.75 13.01 -16.14
N SER A 109 11.56 14.06 -16.95
CA SER A 109 11.14 13.87 -18.34
C SER A 109 12.06 12.84 -18.98
N PRO A 110 11.52 11.84 -19.72
CA PRO A 110 12.30 10.71 -20.19
C PRO A 110 13.55 11.23 -20.90
N PRO A 111 14.76 10.89 -20.42
CA PRO A 111 15.96 11.25 -21.15
C PRO A 111 15.95 10.47 -22.46
N ILE A 112 16.43 11.11 -23.54
CA ILE A 112 16.72 10.43 -24.82
C ILE A 112 17.73 9.28 -24.59
N ILE A 113 18.50 9.32 -23.49
CA ILE A 113 19.42 8.27 -23.05
C ILE A 113 19.44 8.22 -21.51
N GLY A 114 18.62 7.38 -20.91
CA GLY A 114 18.69 6.97 -19.51
C GLY A 114 18.13 5.55 -19.39
N PRO A 115 18.35 4.86 -18.25
CA PRO A 115 17.89 3.49 -18.11
C PRO A 115 16.38 3.47 -18.36
N ALA A 116 15.96 2.74 -19.39
CA ALA A 116 14.56 2.56 -19.65
C ALA A 116 13.93 1.98 -18.38
N TYR A 117 12.67 2.30 -18.11
CA TYR A 117 11.80 1.63 -17.12
C TYR A 117 11.75 0.09 -17.28
N GLN A 118 12.47 -0.46 -18.27
CA GLN A 118 12.83 -1.86 -18.39
C GLN A 118 13.42 -2.34 -17.07
N HIS A 119 12.59 -3.00 -16.28
CA HIS A 119 13.01 -3.84 -15.16
C HIS A 119 13.84 -5.06 -15.62
N ASP A 120 14.24 -5.09 -16.91
CA ASP A 120 14.89 -6.15 -17.67
C ASP A 120 14.33 -7.57 -17.38
N GLY A 121 13.10 -7.65 -16.86
CA GLY A 121 12.44 -8.88 -16.45
C GLY A 121 11.23 -9.19 -17.32
N SER A 122 10.82 -10.46 -17.38
CA SER A 122 9.53 -10.85 -17.96
C SER A 122 8.38 -10.24 -17.15
N GLN A 123 7.13 -10.40 -17.61
CA GLN A 123 5.94 -10.05 -16.80
C GLN A 123 5.95 -10.70 -15.41
N GLU A 124 6.65 -11.82 -15.24
CA GLU A 124 6.79 -12.52 -13.96
C GLU A 124 7.52 -11.66 -12.92
N PHE A 125 8.39 -10.75 -13.35
CA PHE A 125 9.03 -9.80 -12.45
C PHE A 125 7.99 -8.94 -11.71
N LEU A 126 6.99 -8.42 -12.42
CA LEU A 126 5.88 -7.68 -11.81
C LEU A 126 5.06 -8.57 -10.88
N LEU A 127 4.88 -9.85 -11.20
CA LEU A 127 4.24 -10.81 -10.29
C LEU A 127 5.03 -10.95 -8.99
N GLY A 128 6.36 -10.91 -9.04
CA GLY A 128 7.22 -10.88 -7.86
C GLY A 128 7.05 -9.63 -7.01
N VAL A 129 6.83 -8.46 -7.63
CA VAL A 129 6.54 -7.21 -6.90
C VAL A 129 5.13 -7.25 -6.28
N ILE A 130 4.15 -7.79 -7.02
CA ILE A 130 2.75 -7.88 -6.59
C ILE A 130 2.59 -8.88 -5.44
N ASN A 131 3.24 -10.03 -5.51
CA ASN A 131 3.14 -11.09 -4.51
C ASN A 131 4.52 -11.58 -4.06
N PRO A 132 5.27 -10.78 -3.28
CA PRO A 132 6.64 -11.13 -2.91
C PRO A 132 6.72 -12.40 -2.05
N ARG A 133 5.65 -12.73 -1.31
CA ARG A 133 5.62 -13.93 -0.46
C ARG A 133 5.65 -15.23 -1.28
N ASN A 134 4.88 -15.31 -2.36
CA ASN A 134 4.76 -16.53 -3.17
C ASN A 134 5.60 -16.47 -4.46
N MET A 135 5.82 -15.28 -4.98
CA MET A 135 6.40 -15.02 -6.31
C MET A 135 7.68 -14.19 -6.24
N GLY A 136 8.20 -13.90 -5.04
CA GLY A 136 9.40 -13.08 -4.85
C GLY A 136 10.65 -13.62 -5.56
N HIS A 137 10.72 -14.93 -5.82
CA HIS A 137 11.81 -15.54 -6.60
C HIS A 137 11.95 -14.97 -8.02
N PHE A 138 10.89 -14.38 -8.60
CA PHE A 138 10.99 -13.69 -9.89
C PHE A 138 11.78 -12.38 -9.83
N LEU A 139 11.94 -11.78 -8.65
CA LEU A 139 12.76 -10.59 -8.45
C LEU A 139 14.28 -10.89 -8.52
N GLU A 140 14.67 -12.16 -8.42
CA GLU A 140 16.06 -12.59 -8.47
C GLU A 140 16.42 -13.24 -9.81
N ARG A 141 15.41 -13.50 -10.66
CA ARG A 141 15.60 -14.18 -11.94
C ARG A 141 16.26 -13.24 -12.94
N HIS A 142 17.44 -13.64 -13.41
CA HIS A 142 18.15 -12.94 -14.48
C HIS A 142 17.27 -12.78 -15.73
N SER A 143 17.46 -11.65 -16.40
CA SER A 143 16.82 -11.32 -17.67
C SER A 143 17.01 -12.43 -18.70
N GLN A 144 15.91 -12.84 -19.35
CA GLN A 144 16.01 -13.81 -20.44
C GLN A 144 16.84 -13.22 -21.58
N GLN A 145 17.79 -14.02 -22.07
CA GLN A 145 18.59 -13.69 -23.25
C GLN A 145 18.21 -14.65 -24.39
N PRO A 146 18.23 -14.19 -25.65
CA PRO A 146 18.00 -15.08 -26.77
C PRO A 146 19.11 -16.15 -26.84
N PRO A 147 18.81 -17.34 -27.39
CA PRO A 147 19.82 -18.36 -27.63
C PRO A 147 20.98 -17.77 -28.45
N SER A 148 22.22 -18.10 -28.07
CA SER A 148 23.47 -17.60 -28.69
C SER A 148 23.78 -16.11 -28.47
N SER A 149 23.07 -15.42 -27.58
CA SER A 149 23.45 -14.07 -27.15
C SER A 149 24.78 -14.08 -26.39
N GLU A 150 25.70 -13.18 -26.74
CA GLU A 150 26.87 -12.83 -25.90
C GLU A 150 26.51 -11.84 -24.79
N GLY A 151 25.23 -11.51 -24.64
CA GLY A 151 24.74 -10.60 -23.61
C GLY A 151 25.09 -11.11 -22.21
N THR A 152 25.64 -10.23 -21.38
CA THR A 152 25.90 -10.55 -19.98
C THR A 152 24.57 -10.72 -19.23
N PRO A 153 24.34 -11.84 -18.52
CA PRO A 153 23.20 -11.96 -17.62
C PRO A 153 23.21 -10.80 -16.64
N ARG A 154 22.07 -10.10 -16.52
CA ARG A 154 21.90 -8.99 -15.60
C ARG A 154 20.76 -9.31 -14.64
N PRO A 155 20.90 -8.99 -13.34
CA PRO A 155 19.78 -9.07 -12.43
C PRO A 155 18.73 -8.02 -12.84
N PRO A 156 17.45 -8.28 -12.59
CA PRO A 156 16.43 -7.28 -12.83
C PRO A 156 16.60 -6.12 -11.84
N ASN A 157 16.17 -4.92 -12.24
CA ASN A 157 16.34 -3.71 -11.43
C ASN A 157 14.99 -3.26 -10.86
N LEU A 158 14.77 -3.50 -9.56
CA LEU A 158 13.61 -2.97 -8.84
C LEU A 158 13.93 -1.60 -8.24
N THR A 159 13.58 -0.53 -8.95
CA THR A 159 13.71 0.82 -8.41
C THR A 159 12.59 1.11 -7.41
N LEU A 160 12.81 2.10 -6.54
CA LEU A 160 11.84 2.49 -5.52
C LEU A 160 10.55 3.03 -6.14
N GLU A 161 10.68 3.77 -7.24
CA GLU A 161 9.59 4.35 -8.02
C GLU A 161 8.73 3.24 -8.62
N LEU A 162 9.35 2.26 -9.30
CA LEU A 162 8.65 1.10 -9.88
C LEU A 162 7.92 0.30 -8.79
N GLU A 163 8.60 -0.02 -7.70
CA GLU A 163 7.99 -0.75 -6.59
C GLU A 163 6.80 0.00 -6.00
N THR A 164 6.94 1.33 -5.82
CA THR A 164 5.86 2.19 -5.32
C THR A 164 4.67 2.21 -6.27
N LEU A 165 4.90 2.38 -7.58
CA LEU A 165 3.83 2.40 -8.58
C LEU A 165 3.07 1.08 -8.62
N VAL A 166 3.78 -0.06 -8.68
CA VAL A 166 3.16 -1.38 -8.76
C VAL A 166 2.37 -1.70 -7.50
N ARG A 167 2.91 -1.42 -6.31
CA ARG A 167 2.20 -1.66 -5.05
C ARG A 167 1.00 -0.73 -4.87
N SER A 168 1.14 0.55 -5.22
CA SER A 168 0.03 1.50 -5.14
C SER A 168 -1.14 1.06 -6.02
N LEU A 169 -0.85 0.55 -7.22
CA LEU A 169 -1.87 0.00 -8.12
C LEU A 169 -2.48 -1.30 -7.59
N ARG A 170 -1.67 -2.23 -7.10
CA ARG A 170 -2.13 -3.50 -6.51
C ARG A 170 -3.09 -3.25 -5.36
N ASP A 171 -2.73 -2.34 -4.46
CA ASP A 171 -3.44 -2.09 -3.21
C ASP A 171 -4.56 -1.04 -3.37
N ALA A 172 -4.71 -0.43 -4.56
CA ALA A 172 -5.55 0.74 -4.77
C ALA A 172 -5.28 1.84 -3.71
N GLU A 173 -4.00 2.04 -3.43
CA GLU A 173 -3.49 2.82 -2.30
C GLU A 173 -3.77 4.31 -2.49
N ILE A 174 -4.21 4.94 -1.41
CA ILE A 174 -4.37 6.38 -1.25
C ILE A 174 -3.71 6.76 0.08
N LEU A 175 -2.99 7.87 0.13
CA LEU A 175 -2.42 8.34 1.38
C LEU A 175 -3.16 9.56 1.88
N ALA A 176 -3.48 9.57 3.16
CA ALA A 176 -3.88 10.78 3.86
C ALA A 176 -2.67 11.39 4.59
N TYR A 177 -2.48 12.70 4.44
CA TYR A 177 -1.54 13.49 5.22
C TYR A 177 -2.31 14.46 6.13
N GLY A 178 -2.00 14.43 7.43
CA GLY A 178 -2.78 15.09 8.48
C GLY A 178 -3.58 14.10 9.33
N THR A 179 -4.50 14.63 10.14
CA THR A 179 -5.38 13.83 11.00
C THR A 179 -6.73 13.61 10.32
N ILE A 180 -7.16 12.35 10.24
CA ILE A 180 -8.52 12.00 9.83
C ILE A 180 -9.42 12.08 11.08
N PRO A 181 -10.40 13.00 11.14
CA PRO A 181 -11.28 13.11 12.29
C PRO A 181 -12.13 11.86 12.49
N ALA A 182 -12.51 11.56 13.73
CA ALA A 182 -13.43 10.47 14.07
C ALA A 182 -14.76 10.56 13.30
N THR A 183 -15.24 11.78 13.04
CA THR A 183 -16.47 12.04 12.26
C THR A 183 -16.40 11.58 10.81
N CYS A 184 -15.21 11.30 10.27
CA CYS A 184 -15.05 10.73 8.95
C CYS A 184 -15.16 9.19 8.95
N VAL A 185 -15.07 8.53 10.10
CA VAL A 185 -15.21 7.06 10.20
C VAL A 185 -16.68 6.72 10.33
N VAL A 186 -17.30 6.25 9.24
CA VAL A 186 -18.76 6.08 9.15
C VAL A 186 -19.22 4.67 9.50
N ASN A 187 -18.41 3.65 9.19
CA ASN A 187 -18.71 2.26 9.52
C ASN A 187 -17.45 1.52 10.02
N CYS A 188 -17.67 0.52 10.86
CA CYS A 188 -16.67 -0.45 11.28
C CYS A 188 -17.23 -1.86 11.04
N PHE A 189 -16.54 -2.66 10.25
CA PHE A 189 -16.95 -4.02 9.91
C PHE A 189 -16.04 -5.04 10.60
N ASP A 190 -16.67 -5.99 11.28
CA ASP A 190 -15.99 -7.18 11.78
C ASP A 190 -15.57 -8.06 10.60
N VAL A 191 -14.29 -8.43 10.55
CA VAL A 191 -13.76 -9.34 9.53
C VAL A 191 -13.01 -10.50 10.19
N TYR A 192 -13.29 -11.70 9.67
CA TYR A 192 -12.68 -12.94 10.12
C TYR A 192 -12.59 -13.97 8.98
N VAL A 193 -11.83 -15.04 9.23
CA VAL A 193 -11.70 -16.13 8.26
C VAL A 193 -12.96 -16.99 8.32
N ASP A 194 -13.70 -17.06 7.22
CA ASP A 194 -14.82 -18.00 7.11
C ASP A 194 -14.30 -19.42 6.99
N MET A 195 -14.48 -20.21 8.05
CA MET A 195 -14.08 -21.63 8.07
C MET A 195 -14.92 -22.53 7.14
N HIS A 196 -15.83 -21.95 6.35
CA HIS A 196 -16.72 -22.67 5.42
C HIS A 196 -16.37 -22.47 3.94
N SER A 197 -15.32 -21.72 3.62
CA SER A 197 -14.94 -21.38 2.25
C SER A 197 -13.71 -22.16 1.78
N SER A 198 -13.71 -23.48 1.98
CA SER A 198 -12.79 -24.40 1.29
C SER A 198 -13.57 -25.15 0.22
N GLN A 199 -13.56 -24.63 -1.01
CA GLN A 199 -13.86 -25.39 -2.22
C GLN A 199 -12.67 -25.27 -3.17
#